data_AF-A0A924EKK3-F1
#
_entry.id   AF-A0A924EKK3-F1
#
_cell.length_a   1.000
_cell.length_b   1.000
_cell.length_c   1.000
_cell.angle_alpha   90.00
_cell.angle_beta   90.00
_cell.angle_gamma   90.00
#
_symmetry.space_group_name_H-M   'P 1'
#
loop_
_entity.id
_entity.type
_entity.pdbx_description
1 polymer ?
#
loop_
_entity_poly.entity_id
_entity_poly.type
_entity_poly.pdbx_seq_one_letter_code
_entity_poly.pdbx_strand_id
1 'polypeptide(L)'
;MPRSLLLFTLFICLFVTSCGFKEKHNAQDFYNRAGGINDSLDEMTEHWHNMLNTAVVRKNFNDLSAYRITLGTFISNSRSTVANMEATSENEKVKTNLETVLANQSDKVANIYPRFELFSALTPKDTINNNLKLLGDDLNSEKASALNIRNLLKAYAAKYGLKK
;
A
#
# COMPACT_ATOMS: atom_id res chain seq x y z
N MET A 1 -32.03 46.13 10.39
CA MET A 1 -30.92 45.52 9.64
C MET A 1 -30.63 44.13 10.22
N PRO A 2 -31.07 43.02 9.57
CA PRO A 2 -30.25 41.79 9.61
C PRO A 2 -30.28 40.93 8.32
N ARG A 3 -31.04 41.31 7.28
CA ARG A 3 -31.24 40.49 6.07
C ARG A 3 -29.96 40.32 5.23
N SER A 4 -29.06 41.30 5.24
CA SER A 4 -27.82 41.27 4.47
C SER A 4 -26.78 40.29 5.02
N LEU A 5 -26.73 40.09 6.34
CA LEU A 5 -25.76 39.17 6.97
C LEU A 5 -26.11 37.71 6.67
N LEU A 6 -27.41 37.38 6.66
CA LEU A 6 -27.95 36.04 6.43
C LEU A 6 -27.81 35.60 4.96
N LEU A 7 -27.94 36.55 4.03
CA LEU A 7 -27.67 36.34 2.60
C LEU A 7 -26.18 36.08 2.34
N PHE A 8 -25.28 36.75 3.06
CA PHE A 8 -23.84 36.58 2.91
C PHE A 8 -23.35 35.21 3.42
N THR A 9 -23.87 34.74 4.56
CA THR A 9 -23.58 33.38 5.06
C THR A 9 -24.18 32.29 4.18
N LEU A 10 -25.38 32.49 3.62
CA LEU A 10 -25.95 31.55 2.63
C LEU A 10 -25.12 31.50 1.34
N PHE A 11 -24.61 32.64 0.87
CA PHE A 11 -23.72 32.68 -0.29
C PHE A 11 -22.39 31.98 -0.01
N ILE A 12 -21.77 32.18 1.16
CA ILE A 12 -20.54 31.49 1.53
C ILE A 12 -20.77 29.98 1.69
N CYS A 13 -21.85 29.55 2.36
CA CYS A 13 -22.21 28.14 2.44
C CYS A 13 -22.47 27.53 1.05
N LEU A 14 -23.13 28.25 0.15
CA LEU A 14 -23.35 27.82 -1.23
C LEU A 14 -22.06 27.81 -2.05
N PHE A 15 -21.09 28.68 -1.81
CA PHE A 15 -19.78 28.65 -2.50
C PHE A 15 -18.85 27.56 -1.98
N VAL A 16 -18.90 27.26 -0.68
CA VAL A 16 -18.15 26.14 -0.09
C VAL A 16 -18.77 24.79 -0.45
N THR A 17 -20.09 24.76 -0.70
CA THR A 17 -20.82 23.58 -1.22
C THR A 17 -20.99 23.58 -2.74
N SER A 18 -20.67 24.65 -3.47
CA SER A 18 -20.77 24.69 -4.94
C SER A 18 -19.60 23.91 -5.55
N CYS A 19 -19.90 22.66 -5.87
CA CYS A 19 -19.53 21.98 -7.11
C CYS A 19 -18.04 21.74 -7.45
N GLY A 20 -17.12 21.71 -6.48
CA GLY A 20 -15.81 21.13 -6.80
C GLY A 20 -14.75 21.13 -5.69
N PHE A 21 -14.86 22.00 -4.68
CA PHE A 21 -13.83 22.10 -3.65
C PHE A 21 -13.79 20.87 -2.73
N LYS A 22 -14.96 20.43 -2.23
CA LYS A 22 -15.08 19.22 -1.40
C LYS A 22 -14.69 17.95 -2.18
N GLU A 23 -15.09 17.88 -3.45
CA GLU A 23 -14.76 16.76 -4.33
C GLU A 23 -13.25 16.69 -4.59
N LYS A 24 -12.60 17.82 -4.89
CA LYS A 24 -11.14 17.89 -5.07
C LYS A 24 -10.37 17.55 -3.80
N HIS A 25 -10.85 18.00 -2.64
CA HIS A 25 -10.23 17.66 -1.36
C HIS A 25 -10.31 16.15 -1.08
N ASN A 26 -11.48 15.54 -1.26
CA ASN A 26 -11.65 14.09 -1.10
C ASN A 26 -10.79 13.30 -2.10
N ALA A 27 -10.71 13.76 -3.35
CA ALA A 27 -9.85 13.17 -4.36
C ALA A 27 -8.36 13.25 -3.98
N GLN A 28 -7.91 14.40 -3.44
CA GLN A 28 -6.54 14.56 -2.96
C GLN A 28 -6.24 13.65 -1.76
N ASP A 29 -7.15 13.55 -0.79
CA ASP A 29 -6.98 12.66 0.37
C ASP A 29 -6.88 11.19 -0.07
N PHE A 30 -7.78 10.75 -0.96
CA PHE A 30 -7.69 9.41 -1.56
C PHE A 30 -6.35 9.19 -2.25
N TYR A 31 -5.95 10.09 -3.16
CA TYR A 31 -4.72 9.98 -3.93
C TYR A 31 -3.48 9.89 -3.02
N ASN A 32 -3.41 10.74 -1.98
CA ASN A 32 -2.30 10.76 -1.05
C ASN A 32 -2.22 9.46 -0.22
N ARG A 33 -3.36 8.98 0.30
CA ARG A 33 -3.37 7.76 1.11
C ARG A 33 -3.09 6.52 0.28
N ALA A 34 -3.77 6.37 -0.86
CA ALA A 34 -3.57 5.24 -1.76
C ALA A 34 -2.14 5.21 -2.32
N GLY A 35 -1.60 6.37 -2.71
CA GLY A 35 -0.21 6.51 -3.15
C GLY A 35 0.79 6.19 -2.05
N GLY A 36 0.59 6.72 -0.84
CA GLY A 36 1.45 6.45 0.31
C GLY A 36 1.47 4.97 0.69
N ILE A 37 0.30 4.32 0.75
CA ILE A 37 0.21 2.88 1.05
C ILE A 37 0.95 2.07 -0.02
N ASN A 38 0.72 2.35 -1.30
CA ASN A 38 1.36 1.63 -2.40
C ASN A 38 2.89 1.78 -2.37
N ASP A 39 3.38 3.02 -2.23
CA ASP A 39 4.81 3.30 -2.27
C ASP A 39 5.52 2.70 -1.05
N SER A 40 4.94 2.80 0.16
CA SER A 40 5.49 2.17 1.35
C SER A 40 5.44 0.64 1.29
N LEU A 41 4.37 0.04 0.75
CA LEU A 41 4.29 -1.42 0.62
C LEU A 41 5.36 -1.96 -0.32
N ASP A 42 5.57 -1.30 -1.46
CA ASP A 42 6.62 -1.64 -2.45
C ASP A 42 8.01 -1.58 -1.80
N GLU A 43 8.33 -0.47 -1.13
CA GLU A 43 9.60 -0.29 -0.43
C GLU A 43 9.84 -1.34 0.65
N MET A 44 8.84 -1.59 1.50
CA MET A 44 8.98 -2.55 2.59
C MET A 44 9.11 -3.99 2.08
N THR A 45 8.38 -4.34 1.02
CA THR A 45 8.48 -5.66 0.38
C THR A 45 9.87 -5.87 -0.20
N GLU A 46 10.37 -4.88 -0.96
CA GLU A 46 11.74 -4.91 -1.48
C GLU A 46 12.79 -5.02 -0.38
N HIS A 47 12.63 -4.27 0.72
CA HIS A 47 13.54 -4.35 1.85
C HIS A 47 13.57 -5.74 2.49
N TRP A 48 12.40 -6.37 2.69
CA TRP A 48 12.34 -7.74 3.22
C TRP A 48 13.09 -8.74 2.33
N HIS A 49 12.89 -8.66 1.00
CA HIS A 49 13.62 -9.51 0.05
C HIS A 49 15.14 -9.26 0.07
N ASN A 50 15.57 -8.01 0.21
CA ASN A 50 16.99 -7.67 0.33
C ASN A 50 17.61 -8.21 1.63
N MET A 51 16.88 -8.14 2.75
CA MET A 51 17.28 -8.75 4.00
C MET A 51 17.40 -10.27 3.86
N LEU A 52 16.43 -10.93 3.22
CA LEU A 52 16.47 -12.37 2.98
C LEU A 52 17.69 -12.77 2.12
N ASN A 53 17.94 -12.06 1.03
CA ASN A 53 19.09 -12.32 0.17
C ASN A 53 20.41 -12.21 0.95
N THR A 54 20.52 -11.17 1.79
CA THR A 54 21.67 -10.98 2.68
C THR A 54 21.78 -12.11 3.70
N ALA A 55 20.66 -12.52 4.31
CA ALA A 55 20.59 -13.61 5.28
C ALA A 55 21.02 -14.96 4.68
N VAL A 56 20.63 -15.24 3.44
CA VAL A 56 21.04 -16.46 2.72
C VAL A 56 22.55 -16.51 2.48
N VAL A 57 23.15 -15.38 2.09
CA VAL A 57 24.60 -15.27 1.85
C VAL A 57 25.38 -15.38 3.17
N ARG A 58 24.96 -14.63 4.20
CA ARG A 58 25.65 -14.55 5.49
C ARG A 58 25.29 -15.68 6.45
N LYS A 59 24.30 -16.50 6.12
CA LYS A 59 23.74 -17.56 6.96
C LYS A 59 23.27 -17.07 8.34
N ASN A 60 22.72 -15.86 8.37
CA ASN A 60 22.17 -15.23 9.57
C ASN A 60 20.77 -14.68 9.27
N PHE A 61 19.75 -15.28 9.89
CA PHE A 61 18.33 -15.01 9.62
C PHE A 61 17.61 -14.28 10.77
N ASN A 62 18.34 -13.89 11.81
CA ASN A 62 17.76 -13.40 13.07
C ASN A 62 16.88 -12.16 12.90
N ASP A 63 17.23 -11.28 11.95
CA ASP A 63 16.55 -9.99 11.77
C ASP A 63 15.25 -10.10 10.95
N LEU A 64 15.00 -11.24 10.30
CA LEU A 64 13.84 -11.40 9.40
C LEU A 64 12.51 -11.34 10.15
N SER A 65 12.46 -11.89 11.37
CA SER A 65 11.21 -11.96 12.14
C SER A 65 10.70 -10.59 12.55
N ALA A 66 11.60 -9.75 13.08
CA ALA A 66 11.26 -8.40 13.52
C ALA A 66 10.71 -7.57 12.34
N TYR A 67 11.39 -7.61 11.19
CA TYR A 67 10.94 -6.85 10.02
C TYR A 67 9.63 -7.40 9.43
N ARG A 68 9.45 -8.72 9.38
CA ARG A 68 8.18 -9.34 8.96
C ARG A 68 7.02 -8.87 9.84
N ILE A 69 7.20 -8.76 11.16
CA ILE A 69 6.17 -8.28 12.09
C ILE A 69 5.82 -6.81 11.79
N THR A 70 6.82 -5.96 11.55
CA THR A 70 6.60 -4.57 11.13
C THR A 70 5.81 -4.49 9.83
N LEU A 71 6.19 -5.27 8.81
CA LEU A 71 5.46 -5.35 7.54
C LEU A 71 4.03 -5.85 7.72
N GLY A 72 3.82 -6.91 8.50
CA GLY A 72 2.48 -7.42 8.81
C GLY A 72 1.58 -6.41 9.52
N THR A 73 2.17 -5.62 10.43
CA THR A 73 1.46 -4.54 11.14
C THR A 73 1.06 -3.43 10.17
N PHE A 74 1.99 -3.02 9.30
CA PHE A 74 1.71 -2.04 8.24
C PHE A 74 0.59 -2.52 7.30
N ILE A 75 0.63 -3.77 6.85
CA ILE A 75 -0.41 -4.37 5.99
C ILE A 75 -1.76 -4.37 6.70
N SER A 76 -1.82 -4.80 7.96
CA SER A 76 -3.06 -4.83 8.75
C SER A 76 -3.70 -3.45 8.89
N ASN A 77 -2.88 -2.44 9.23
CA ASN A 77 -3.35 -1.06 9.34
C ASN A 77 -3.80 -0.51 7.98
N SER A 78 -3.02 -0.76 6.92
CA SER A 78 -3.32 -0.32 5.57
C SER A 78 -4.61 -0.94 5.03
N ARG A 79 -4.88 -2.21 5.31
CA ARG A 79 -6.15 -2.87 4.95
C ARG A 79 -7.34 -2.18 5.61
N SER A 80 -7.22 -1.83 6.88
CA SER A 80 -8.25 -1.05 7.59
C SER A 80 -8.41 0.35 6.98
N THR A 81 -7.31 1.03 6.64
CA THR A 81 -7.36 2.34 5.98
C THR A 81 -8.05 2.26 4.63
N VAL A 82 -7.66 1.32 3.76
CA VAL A 82 -8.24 1.13 2.43
C VAL A 82 -9.71 0.76 2.51
N ALA A 83 -10.10 -0.14 3.42
CA ALA A 83 -11.50 -0.51 3.63
C ALA A 83 -12.39 0.69 3.97
N ASN A 84 -11.84 1.67 4.70
CA ASN A 84 -12.53 2.90 5.10
C ASN A 84 -12.44 4.03 4.05
N MET A 85 -11.73 3.84 2.94
CA MET A 85 -11.72 4.84 1.86
C MET A 85 -13.04 4.80 1.09
N GLU A 86 -13.57 5.97 0.77
CA GLU A 86 -14.75 6.11 -0.07
C GLU A 86 -14.44 5.62 -1.49
N ALA A 87 -15.20 4.61 -1.94
CA ALA A 87 -15.13 4.11 -3.30
C ALA A 87 -16.13 4.86 -4.19
N THR A 88 -15.64 5.46 -5.25
CA THR A 88 -16.43 6.05 -6.34
C THR A 88 -16.06 5.35 -7.64
N SER A 89 -16.86 5.52 -8.69
CA SER A 89 -16.57 4.96 -10.02
C SER A 89 -15.20 5.37 -10.57
N GLU A 90 -14.63 6.47 -10.07
CA GLU A 90 -13.37 7.04 -10.52
C GLU A 90 -12.15 6.45 -9.83
N ASN A 91 -12.31 5.93 -8.60
CA ASN A 91 -11.19 5.43 -7.79
C ASN A 91 -11.33 3.95 -7.40
N GLU A 92 -12.47 3.32 -7.69
CA GLU A 92 -12.78 1.93 -7.34
C GLU A 92 -11.68 0.97 -7.80
N LYS A 93 -11.22 1.12 -9.05
CA LYS A 93 -10.16 0.27 -9.59
C LYS A 93 -8.85 0.37 -8.81
N VAL A 94 -8.47 1.57 -8.36
CA VAL A 94 -7.29 1.76 -7.49
C VAL A 94 -7.49 1.05 -6.16
N LYS A 95 -8.66 1.25 -5.53
CA LYS A 95 -9.01 0.64 -4.24
C LYS A 95 -8.97 -0.90 -4.32
N THR A 96 -9.64 -1.50 -5.29
CA THR A 96 -9.67 -2.96 -5.47
C THR A 96 -8.29 -3.55 -5.72
N ASN A 97 -7.44 -2.87 -6.49
CA ASN A 97 -6.06 -3.31 -6.71
C ASN A 97 -5.24 -3.26 -5.41
N LEU A 98 -5.38 -2.18 -4.62
CA LEU A 98 -4.75 -2.09 -3.31
C LEU A 98 -5.22 -3.19 -2.35
N GLU A 99 -6.53 -3.44 -2.27
CA GLU A 99 -7.09 -4.53 -1.45
C GLU A 99 -6.51 -5.89 -1.84
N THR A 100 -6.40 -6.15 -3.14
CA THR A 100 -5.86 -7.40 -3.68
C THR A 100 -4.38 -7.57 -3.33
N VAL A 101 -3.56 -6.53 -3.57
CA VAL A 101 -2.12 -6.58 -3.26
C VAL A 101 -1.89 -6.74 -1.76
N LEU A 102 -2.62 -5.99 -0.93
CA LEU A 102 -2.54 -6.13 0.53
C LEU A 102 -2.96 -7.51 1.02
N ALA A 103 -3.97 -8.13 0.40
CA ALA A 103 -4.39 -9.49 0.73
C ALA A 103 -3.30 -10.52 0.36
N ASN A 104 -2.73 -10.41 -0.84
CA ASN A 104 -1.65 -11.29 -1.30
C ASN A 104 -0.40 -11.17 -0.42
N GLN A 105 0.00 -9.94 -0.07
CA GLN A 105 1.11 -9.70 0.84
C GLN A 105 0.82 -10.20 2.26
N SER A 106 -0.42 -10.07 2.74
CA SER A 106 -0.83 -10.61 4.03
C SER A 106 -0.66 -12.14 4.09
N ASP A 107 -0.98 -12.85 3.00
CA ASP A 107 -0.81 -14.29 2.91
C ASP A 107 0.67 -14.70 2.97
N LYS A 108 1.53 -14.02 2.20
CA LYS A 108 2.98 -14.25 2.20
C LYS A 108 3.62 -14.02 3.56
N VAL A 109 3.29 -12.90 4.20
CA VAL A 109 3.77 -12.53 5.54
C VAL A 109 3.32 -13.53 6.61
N ALA A 110 2.15 -14.16 6.45
CA ALA A 110 1.64 -15.14 7.39
C ALA A 110 2.20 -16.55 7.15
N ASN A 111 2.33 -16.98 5.88
CA ASN A 111 2.44 -18.40 5.54
C ASN A 111 3.78 -18.78 4.89
N ILE A 112 4.49 -17.82 4.29
CA ILE A 112 5.73 -18.06 3.55
C ILE A 112 6.93 -17.49 4.32
N TYR A 113 6.89 -16.21 4.68
CA TYR A 113 8.01 -15.51 5.30
C TYR A 113 8.52 -16.14 6.62
N PRO A 114 7.66 -16.65 7.52
CA PRO A 114 8.12 -17.27 8.76
C PRO A 114 9.00 -18.52 8.57
N ARG A 115 8.94 -19.18 7.41
CA ARG A 115 9.72 -20.39 7.14
C ARG A 115 11.22 -20.13 7.16
N PHE A 116 11.63 -18.92 6.78
CA PHE A 116 13.03 -18.52 6.74
C PHE A 116 13.59 -18.15 8.12
N GLU A 117 12.72 -17.85 9.09
CA GLU A 117 13.12 -17.45 10.46
C GLU A 117 13.63 -18.63 11.29
N LEU A 118 13.32 -19.85 10.87
CA LEU A 118 13.80 -21.09 11.50
C LEU A 118 15.20 -21.48 11.02
N PHE A 119 15.76 -20.76 10.05
CA PHE A 119 17.05 -21.09 9.47
C PHE A 119 18.21 -20.56 10.30
N SER A 120 19.32 -21.28 10.24
CA SER A 120 20.56 -20.96 10.94
C SER A 120 21.77 -21.27 10.07
N ALA A 121 22.97 -21.07 10.63
CA ALA A 121 24.22 -21.47 10.00
C ALA A 121 24.29 -22.96 9.63
N LEU A 122 23.55 -23.81 10.34
CA LEU A 122 23.52 -25.26 10.12
C LEU A 122 22.47 -25.70 9.10
N THR A 123 21.60 -24.80 8.63
CA THR A 123 20.55 -25.18 7.68
C THR A 123 21.16 -25.57 6.33
N PRO A 124 20.88 -26.80 5.83
CA PRO A 124 21.38 -27.26 4.54
C PRO A 124 21.01 -26.32 3.39
N LYS A 125 21.93 -26.14 2.43
CA LYS A 125 21.72 -25.26 1.27
C LYS A 125 20.50 -25.68 0.45
N ASP A 126 20.26 -26.97 0.29
CA ASP A 126 19.12 -27.48 -0.47
C ASP A 126 17.78 -27.15 0.19
N THR A 127 17.71 -27.19 1.52
CA THR A 127 16.52 -26.75 2.29
C THR A 127 16.22 -25.27 2.04
N ILE A 128 17.26 -24.42 2.06
CA ILE A 128 17.12 -22.99 1.78
C ILE A 128 16.65 -22.77 0.34
N ASN A 129 17.30 -23.41 -0.63
CA ASN A 129 16.95 -23.28 -2.05
C ASN A 129 15.51 -23.75 -2.33
N ASN A 130 15.05 -24.83 -1.70
CA ASN A 130 13.69 -25.31 -1.87
C ASN A 130 12.64 -24.34 -1.29
N ASN A 131 12.95 -23.67 -0.17
CA ASN A 131 12.05 -22.64 0.37
C ASN A 131 12.10 -21.35 -0.46
N LEU A 132 13.26 -20.97 -1.01
CA LEU A 132 13.36 -19.83 -1.93
C LEU A 132 12.48 -20.02 -3.18
N LYS A 133 12.31 -21.26 -3.67
CA LYS A 133 11.38 -21.56 -4.77
C LYS A 133 9.92 -21.22 -4.43
N LEU A 134 9.53 -21.21 -3.16
CA LEU A 134 8.18 -20.80 -2.74
C LEU A 134 7.94 -19.30 -2.97
N LEU A 135 9.00 -18.50 -3.03
CA LEU A 135 8.92 -17.10 -3.41
C LEU A 135 8.84 -16.93 -4.94
N GLY A 136 9.32 -17.88 -5.75
CA GLY A 136 9.23 -17.78 -7.22
C GLY A 136 9.67 -16.40 -7.75
N ASP A 137 8.82 -15.77 -8.57
CA ASP A 137 8.97 -14.40 -9.08
C ASP A 137 8.19 -13.34 -8.26
N ASP A 138 7.95 -13.60 -6.97
CA ASP A 138 7.16 -12.77 -6.06
C ASP A 138 7.52 -11.28 -6.16
N LEU A 139 8.77 -10.93 -5.89
CA LEU A 139 9.20 -9.52 -5.89
C LEU A 139 8.90 -8.81 -7.23
N ASN A 140 9.05 -9.51 -8.36
CA ASN A 140 8.73 -8.94 -9.67
C ASN A 140 7.22 -8.74 -9.86
N SER A 141 6.41 -9.72 -9.41
CA SER A 141 4.95 -9.62 -9.43
C SER A 141 4.43 -8.47 -8.54
N GLU A 142 5.05 -8.27 -7.39
CA GLU A 142 4.69 -7.17 -6.47
C GLU A 142 5.08 -5.82 -7.03
N LYS A 143 6.29 -5.70 -7.59
CA LYS A 143 6.71 -4.47 -8.31
C LYS A 143 5.80 -4.16 -9.49
N ALA A 144 5.38 -5.17 -10.25
CA ALA A 144 4.43 -4.98 -11.36
C ALA A 144 3.06 -4.49 -10.86
N SER A 145 2.58 -5.03 -9.74
CA SER A 145 1.32 -4.61 -9.13
C SER A 145 1.40 -3.18 -8.58
N ALA A 146 2.50 -2.83 -7.90
CA ALA A 146 2.77 -1.48 -7.43
C ALA A 146 2.85 -0.47 -8.58
N LEU A 147 3.49 -0.84 -9.69
CA LEU A 147 3.53 -0.01 -10.90
C LEU A 147 2.15 0.19 -11.53
N ASN A 148 1.33 -0.87 -11.60
CA ASN A 148 -0.04 -0.77 -12.10
C ASN A 148 -0.87 0.22 -11.27
N ILE A 149 -0.80 0.13 -9.94
CA ILE A 149 -1.48 1.07 -9.03
C ILE A 149 -0.95 2.51 -9.22
N ARG A 150 0.37 2.71 -9.32
CA ARG A 150 0.96 4.04 -9.63
C ARG A 150 0.41 4.62 -10.93
N ASN A 151 0.24 3.80 -11.96
CA ASN A 151 -0.30 4.26 -13.25
C ASN A 151 -1.78 4.64 -13.15
N LEU A 152 -2.58 3.87 -12.41
CA LEU A 152 -3.98 4.21 -12.12
C LEU A 152 -4.08 5.52 -11.32
N LEU A 153 -3.23 5.70 -10.30
CA LEU A 153 -3.17 6.93 -9.51
C LEU A 153 -2.73 8.14 -10.33
N LYS A 154 -1.80 7.99 -11.29
CA LYS A 154 -1.44 9.07 -12.21
C LYS A 154 -2.61 9.47 -13.10
N ALA A 155 -3.36 8.51 -13.63
CA ALA A 155 -4.55 8.79 -14.43
C ALA A 155 -5.63 9.51 -13.59
N TYR A 156 -5.84 9.06 -12.36
CA TYR A 156 -6.73 9.69 -11.40
C TYR A 156 -6.31 11.14 -11.08
N ALA A 157 -5.03 11.36 -10.78
CA ALA A 157 -4.50 12.70 -10.52
C ALA A 157 -4.64 13.64 -11.72
N ALA A 158 -4.39 13.15 -12.94
CA ALA A 158 -4.55 13.92 -14.16
C ALA A 158 -6.01 14.36 -14.37
N LYS A 159 -6.98 13.46 -14.12
CA LYS A 159 -8.41 13.77 -14.24
C LYS A 159 -8.86 14.86 -13.28
N TYR A 160 -8.36 14.85 -12.05
CA TYR A 160 -8.77 15.79 -10.99
C TYR A 160 -7.84 17.02 -10.84
N GLY A 161 -6.80 17.13 -11.67
CA GLY A 161 -5.80 18.19 -11.56
C GLY A 161 -5.10 18.23 -10.20
N LEU A 162 -4.76 17.05 -9.67
CA LEU A 162 -4.09 16.87 -8.38
C LEU A 162 -2.58 17.04 -8.54
N LYS A 163 -1.91 17.51 -7.49
CA LYS A 163 -0.45 17.57 -7.41
C LYS A 163 0.04 16.57 -6.36
N LYS A 164 1.23 16.00 -6.60
CA LYS A 164 1.91 15.12 -5.65
C LYS A 164 2.49 15.94 -4.51
#